data_AF-A0A7Y4QAY1-F1
#
_entry.id   AF-A0A7Y4QAY1-F1
#
_cell.length_a   1.000
_cell.length_b   1.000
_cell.length_c   1.000
_cell.angle_alpha   90.00
_cell.angle_beta   90.00
_cell.angle_gamma   90.00
#
_symmetry.space_group_name_H-M   'P 1'
#
loop_
_entity.id
_entity.type
_entity.pdbx_description
1 polymer ?
#
loop_
_entity_poly.entity_id
_entity_poly.type
_entity_poly.pdbx_seq_one_letter_code
_entity_poly.pdbx_strand_id
1 'polypeptide(L)' 'FKTNTFLSEFGVGTGFGLRFDFSFLILRLDVGMKVWDPARPSNDRFVLGNTRFLGPYGKNSEPVIYNIGIGYPF' A
#
# COMPACT_ATOMS: atom_id res chain seq x y z
N PHE A 1 27.71 5.37 4.28
CA PHE A 1 26.62 4.39 4.40
C PHE A 1 26.74 3.71 5.76
N LYS A 2 25.69 3.71 6.59
CA LYS A 2 25.67 2.96 7.86
C LYS A 2 24.90 1.66 7.64
N THR A 3 25.59 0.54 7.54
CA THR A 3 24.96 -0.78 7.32
C THR A 3 24.01 -1.17 8.45
N ASN A 4 24.22 -0.63 9.65
CA ASN A 4 23.43 -0.91 10.85
C ASN A 4 22.04 -0.25 10.88
N THR A 5 21.73 0.71 9.99
CA THR A 5 20.38 1.34 9.90
C THR A 5 19.58 0.89 8.69
N PHE A 6 20.21 0.18 7.75
CA PHE A 6 19.61 -0.22 6.48
C PHE A 6 18.30 -1.00 6.65
N LEU A 7 18.27 -1.98 7.56
CA LEU A 7 17.06 -2.77 7.82
C LEU A 7 15.94 -1.93 8.47
N SER A 8 16.27 -0.88 9.22
CA SER A 8 15.29 -0.04 9.91
C SER A 8 14.61 0.99 8.99
N GLU A 9 15.15 1.18 7.79
CA GLU A 9 14.65 2.08 6.75
C GLU A 9 13.73 1.36 5.75
N PHE A 10 13.49 0.07 5.93
CA PHE A 10 12.62 -0.72 5.07
C PHE A 10 11.14 -0.46 5.40
N GLY A 11 10.34 -0.10 4.39
CA GLY A 11 8.89 -0.01 4.51
C GLY A 11 8.22 -1.34 4.17
N VAL A 12 7.17 -1.71 4.90
CA VAL A 12 6.39 -2.93 4.63
C VAL A 12 4.96 -2.54 4.35
N GLY A 13 4.41 -3.04 3.25
CA GLY A 13 3.01 -2.88 2.87
C GLY A 13 2.32 -4.24 2.72
N THR A 14 1.00 -4.22 2.80
CA THR A 14 0.14 -5.35 2.47
C THR A 14 -0.96 -4.89 1.52
N GLY A 15 -1.62 -5.81 0.85
CA GLY A 15 -2.67 -5.46 -0.11
C GLY A 15 -3.45 -6.67 -0.57
N PHE A 16 -4.57 -6.39 -1.22
CA PHE A 16 -5.46 -7.38 -1.80
C PHE A 16 -5.83 -6.97 -3.22
N GLY A 17 -5.89 -7.94 -4.13
CA GLY A 17 -6.18 -7.70 -5.54
C GLY A 17 -7.16 -8.72 -6.09
N LEU A 18 -8.09 -8.24 -6.91
CA LEU A 18 -9.00 -9.04 -7.71
C LEU A 18 -8.64 -8.88 -9.19
N ARG A 19 -8.57 -10.00 -9.90
CA ARG A 19 -8.33 -10.04 -11.34
C ARG A 19 -9.47 -10.77 -12.02
N PHE A 20 -10.10 -10.10 -12.97
CA PHE A 20 -11.13 -10.65 -13.83
C PHE A 20 -10.58 -10.75 -15.25
N ASP A 21 -10.68 -11.94 -15.84
CA ASP A 21 -10.16 -12.24 -17.17
C ASP A 21 -11.35 -12.46 -18.12
N PHE A 22 -11.60 -11.49 -19.01
CA PHE A 22 -12.60 -11.59 -20.06
C PHE A 22 -11.92 -11.80 -21.41
N SER A 23 -12.61 -12.43 -22.35
CA SER A 23 -12.05 -12.79 -23.66
C SER A 23 -11.48 -11.62 -24.48
N PHE A 24 -11.87 -10.38 -24.18
CA PHE A 24 -11.42 -9.16 -24.86
C PHE A 24 -10.80 -8.12 -23.92
N LEU A 25 -10.78 -8.38 -22.60
CA LEU A 25 -10.38 -7.39 -21.59
C LEU A 25 -9.95 -8.06 -20.28
N ILE A 26 -8.87 -7.57 -19.67
CA ILE A 26 -8.49 -7.90 -18.30
C ILE A 26 -8.80 -6.71 -17.41
N LEU A 27 -9.57 -6.94 -16.34
CA LEU A 27 -9.86 -5.94 -15.32
C LEU A 27 -9.16 -6.30 -14.01
N ARG A 28 -8.53 -5.32 -13.40
CA ARG A 28 -7.84 -5.45 -12.10
C ARG A 28 -8.37 -4.42 -11.12
N LEU A 29 -8.68 -4.87 -9.92
CA LEU A 29 -9.02 -4.04 -8.78
C LEU A 29 -8.04 -4.37 -7.66
N ASP A 30 -7.09 -3.48 -7.40
CA ASP A 30 -6.04 -3.68 -6.41
C ASP A 30 -6.18 -2.64 -5.29
N VAL A 31 -5.97 -3.08 -4.05
CA VAL A 31 -6.03 -2.28 -2.83
C VAL A 31 -4.73 -2.46 -2.05
N GLY A 32 -4.03 -1.37 -1.78
CA GLY A 32 -2.76 -1.34 -1.05
C GLY A 32 -2.87 -0.58 0.27
N MET A 33 -2.25 -1.13 1.32
CA MET A 33 -2.21 -0.59 2.68
C MET A 33 -0.78 -0.64 3.21
N LYS A 34 -0.35 0.36 3.98
CA LYS A 34 0.95 0.32 4.65
C LYS A 34 0.84 -0.39 5.99
N VAL A 35 1.80 -1.24 6.30
CA VAL A 35 1.92 -1.94 7.58
C VAL A 35 2.99 -1.28 8.45
N TRP A 36 4.12 -0.95 7.84
CA TRP A 36 5.27 -0.35 8.50
C TRP A 36 5.80 0.85 7.71
N ASP A 37 5.85 2.02 8.36
CA ASP A 37 6.39 3.25 7.79
C ASP A 37 7.66 3.69 8.55
N PRO A 38 8.86 3.56 7.93
CA PRO A 38 10.12 3.92 8.57
C PRO A 38 10.34 5.43 8.71
N ALA A 39 9.56 6.26 8.01
CA ALA A 39 9.62 7.71 8.13
C ALA A 39 9.00 8.25 9.42
N ARG A 40 8.22 7.41 10.14
CA ARG A 40 7.63 7.77 11.43
C ARG A 40 8.61 7.58 12.61
N PRO A 41 8.37 8.27 13.74
CA PRO A 41 9.11 8.05 14.97
C PRO A 41 9.12 6.57 15.35
N SER A 42 10.21 6.09 15.96
CA SER A 42 10.43 4.65 16.25
C SER A 42 9.28 3.93 16.96
N ASN A 43 8.52 4.64 17.79
CA ASN A 43 7.36 4.09 18.51
C ASN A 43 6.04 4.06 17.71
N ASP A 44 5.97 4.68 16.54
CA ASP A 44 4.75 4.83 15.71
C ASP A 44 4.96 4.31 14.27
N ARG A 45 5.94 3.42 14.07
CA ARG A 45 6.25 2.88 12.74
C ARG A 45 5.26 1.82 12.27
N PHE A 46 4.58 1.13 13.18
CA PHE A 46 3.51 0.19 12.82
C PHE A 46 2.20 0.95 12.63
N VAL A 47 1.81 1.11 11.38
CA VAL A 47 0.77 2.07 10.97
C VAL A 47 -0.52 1.41 10.48
N LEU A 48 -0.60 0.08 10.50
CA LEU A 48 -1.77 -0.65 9.98
C LEU A 48 -3.07 -0.21 10.69
N GLY A 49 -3.02 0.04 12.00
CA GLY A 49 -4.17 0.53 12.79
C GLY A 49 -4.59 1.97 12.46
N ASN A 50 -3.73 2.75 11.80
CA ASN A 50 -3.99 4.14 11.43
C ASN A 50 -4.43 4.26 9.96
N THR A 51 -4.70 3.12 9.31
CA THR A 51 -5.11 3.08 7.91
C THR A 51 -6.52 3.63 7.74
N ARG A 52 -6.70 4.53 6.76
CA ARG A 52 -8.01 5.12 6.44
C ARG A 52 -8.43 4.81 5.02
N PHE A 53 -9.58 4.14 4.90
CA PHE A 53 -10.23 3.82 3.63
C PHE A 53 -10.87 5.03 2.95
N LEU A 54 -11.23 6.07 3.73
CA LEU A 54 -11.88 7.30 3.28
C LEU A 54 -11.17 8.52 3.90
N GLY A 55 -11.03 9.60 3.12
CA GLY A 55 -10.38 10.84 3.57
C GLY A 55 -8.85 10.71 3.71
N PRO A 56 -8.10 10.49 2.61
CA PRO A 56 -6.68 10.11 2.63
C PRO A 56 -5.71 11.19 3.11
N TYR A 57 -6.14 12.45 3.20
CA TYR A 57 -5.27 13.60 3.53
C TYR A 57 -5.22 13.93 5.04
N GLY A 58 -5.46 12.95 5.91
CA GLY A 58 -5.37 13.14 7.36
C GLY A 58 -3.92 13.19 7.86
N LYS A 59 -3.58 14.15 8.72
CA LYS A 59 -2.21 14.40 9.23
C LYS A 59 -1.53 13.20 9.89
N ASN A 60 -2.29 12.24 10.41
CA ASN A 60 -1.79 11.03 11.07
C ASN A 60 -2.32 9.74 10.42
N SER A 61 -2.91 9.82 9.23
CA SER A 61 -3.63 8.72 8.59
C SER A 61 -2.82 8.15 7.45
N GLU A 62 -2.72 6.82 7.38
CA GLU A 62 -2.16 6.18 6.22
C GLU A 62 -3.25 5.95 5.18
N PRO A 63 -3.12 6.52 3.97
CA PRO A 63 -4.14 6.36 2.95
C PRO A 63 -4.12 4.94 2.40
N VAL A 64 -5.32 4.39 2.19
CA VAL A 64 -5.47 3.19 1.35
C VAL A 64 -5.32 3.61 -0.12
N ILE A 65 -4.48 2.89 -0.84
CA ILE A 65 -4.26 3.11 -2.26
C ILE A 65 -5.18 2.18 -3.04
N TYR A 66 -6.06 2.77 -3.86
CA TYR A 66 -6.92 2.03 -4.76
C TYR A 66 -6.37 2.15 -6.18
N ASN A 67 -6.27 1.02 -6.88
CA ASN A 67 -5.83 0.97 -8.26
C ASN A 67 -6.84 0.18 -9.10
N ILE A 68 -7.19 0.75 -10.25
CA ILE A 68 -8.07 0.13 -11.24
C ILE A 68 -7.27 0.01 -12.54
N GLY A 69 -6.99 -1.22 -12.94
CA GLY A 69 -6.27 -1.54 -14.16
C GLY A 69 -7.20 -2.10 -15.23
N ILE A 70 -7.05 -1.61 -16.47
CA ILE A 70 -7.75 -2.11 -17.65
C ILE A 70 -6.69 -2.46 -18.69
N GLY A 71 -6.70 -3.70 -19.18
CA GLY A 71 -5.71 -4.19 -20.15
C GLY A 71 -6.32 -5.08 -21.23
N TYR A 72 -5.58 -5.27 -22.32
CA TYR A 72 -5.97 -6.17 -23.40
C TYR A 72 -5.29 -7.53 -23.25
N PRO A 73 -6.00 -8.66 -23.48
CA PRO A 73 -5.42 -9.99 -23.49
C PRO A 73 -4.77 -10.22 -24.87
N PHE A 74 -3.52 -9.79 -25.05
CA PHE A 74 -2.72 -10.11 -26.25
C PHE A 74 -1.87 -11.35 -26.03
#